data_AF-A0A7C1MVG4-F1
#
_entry.id   AF-A0A7C1MVG4-F1
#
_cell.length_a   1.000
_cell.length_b   1.000
_cell.length_c   1.000
_cell.angle_alpha   90.00
_cell.angle_beta   90.00
_cell.angle_gamma   90.00
#
_symmetry.space_group_name_H-M   'P 1'
#
loop_
_entity.id
_entity.type
_entity.pdbx_description
1 polymer ?
#
loop_
_entity_poly.entity_id
_entity_poly.type
_entity_poly.pdbx_seq_one_letter_code
_entity_poly.pdbx_strand_id
1 'polypeptide(L)'
;MDDIKYSEKLKETLDKHEGLCCHCGSCCGATDGDHCIQLTKKSDNKYYCKIYKNRIGMQGTVSGKQFACIPIRDFLKFNPPYPKCAYSKGI
;
A
#
# COMPACT_ATOMS: atom_id res chain seq x y z
N MET A 1 -22.35 -23.48 -0.96
CA MET A 1 -21.50 -23.30 -2.16
C MET A 1 -21.42 -21.80 -2.45
N ASP A 2 -21.18 -21.00 -1.40
CA ASP A 2 -21.44 -19.55 -1.40
C ASP A 2 -20.20 -18.78 -0.96
N ASP A 3 -19.40 -19.37 -0.07
CA ASP A 3 -18.15 -18.80 0.43
C ASP A 3 -17.08 -18.63 -0.66
N ILE A 4 -17.03 -19.56 -1.64
CA ILE A 4 -16.02 -19.52 -2.72
C ILE A 4 -16.26 -18.30 -3.61
N LYS A 5 -17.49 -18.11 -4.11
CA LYS A 5 -17.87 -16.96 -4.93
C LYS A 5 -17.70 -15.63 -4.21
N TYR A 6 -18.01 -15.58 -2.92
CA TYR A 6 -17.81 -14.39 -2.10
C TYR A 6 -16.32 -14.03 -1.97
N SER A 7 -15.46 -15.03 -1.72
CA SER A 7 -14.02 -14.84 -1.60
C SER A 7 -13.36 -14.35 -2.89
N GLU A 8 -13.79 -14.86 -4.04
CA GLU A 8 -13.29 -14.44 -5.36
C GLU A 8 -13.66 -12.99 -5.65
N LYS A 9 -14.94 -12.62 -5.43
CA LYS A 9 -15.42 -11.26 -5.63
C LYS A 9 -14.73 -10.26 -4.70
N LEU A 10 -14.45 -10.67 -3.45
CA LEU A 10 -13.68 -9.86 -2.50
C LEU A 10 -12.25 -9.65 -3.00
N LYS A 11 -11.60 -10.70 -3.50
CA LYS A 11 -10.24 -10.63 -4.05
C LYS A 11 -10.17 -9.71 -5.27
N GLU A 12 -11.10 -9.81 -6.21
CA GLU A 12 -11.17 -8.90 -7.36
C GLU A 12 -11.36 -7.44 -6.94
N THR A 13 -12.22 -7.21 -5.94
CA THR A 13 -12.46 -5.87 -5.42
C THR A 13 -11.21 -5.31 -4.74
N LEU A 14 -10.50 -6.14 -3.97
CA LEU A 14 -9.23 -5.77 -3.36
C LEU A 14 -8.18 -5.46 -4.43
N ASP A 15 -8.02 -6.31 -5.45
CA ASP A 15 -7.03 -6.09 -6.52
C ASP A 15 -7.29 -4.79 -7.29
N LYS A 16 -8.56 -4.54 -7.66
CA LYS A 16 -8.99 -3.27 -8.26
C LYS A 16 -8.70 -2.09 -7.33
N HIS A 17 -9.00 -2.23 -6.04
CA HIS A 17 -8.75 -1.18 -5.07
C HIS A 17 -7.25 -0.91 -4.97
N GLU A 18 -6.39 -1.92 -4.81
CA GLU A 18 -4.95 -1.75 -4.76
C GLU A 18 -4.40 -1.14 -6.07
N GLY A 19 -4.97 -1.49 -7.23
CA GLY A 19 -4.60 -0.93 -8.54
C GLY A 19 -4.80 0.58 -8.69
N LEU A 20 -5.64 1.20 -7.86
CA LEU A 20 -5.81 2.66 -7.82
C LEU A 20 -4.65 3.39 -7.12
N CYS A 21 -3.69 2.65 -6.56
CA CYS A 21 -2.55 3.24 -5.87
C CYS A 21 -1.70 4.07 -6.85
N CYS A 22 -1.66 5.38 -6.63
CA CYS A 22 -0.82 6.31 -7.38
C CYS A 22 0.69 6.21 -7.06
N HIS A 23 1.11 5.24 -6.24
CA HIS A 23 2.48 5.07 -5.77
C HIS A 23 3.13 6.35 -5.21
N CYS A 24 2.36 7.11 -4.41
CA CYS A 24 2.83 8.32 -3.73
C CYS A 24 3.90 8.07 -2.65
N GLY A 25 4.13 6.82 -2.26
CA GLY A 25 5.13 6.42 -1.27
C GLY A 25 4.77 6.71 0.19
N SER A 26 3.68 7.45 0.46
CA SER A 26 3.32 7.88 1.81
C SER A 26 3.03 6.71 2.77
N CYS A 27 2.24 5.72 2.36
CA CYS A 27 2.01 4.52 3.19
C CYS A 27 3.24 3.63 3.37
N CYS A 28 4.32 3.88 2.62
CA CYS A 28 5.58 3.16 2.71
C CYS A 28 6.67 3.95 3.45
N GLY A 29 6.32 5.07 4.11
CA GLY A 29 7.24 5.86 4.92
C GLY A 29 8.11 6.84 4.12
N ALA A 30 7.75 7.17 2.87
CA ALA A 30 8.50 8.16 2.08
C ALA A 30 8.56 9.55 2.73
N THR A 31 7.56 9.88 3.53
CA THR A 31 7.40 11.16 4.24
C THR A 31 8.00 11.14 5.64
N ASP A 32 8.19 9.96 6.22
CA ASP A 32 8.54 9.73 7.61
C ASP A 32 10.06 9.65 7.84
N GLY A 33 10.86 9.81 6.78
CA GLY A 33 12.32 9.70 6.81
C GLY A 33 12.84 8.25 6.85
N ASP A 34 12.04 7.31 7.36
CA ASP A 34 12.37 5.89 7.46
C ASP A 34 11.47 5.03 6.56
N HIS A 35 11.79 5.00 5.27
CA HIS A 35 11.00 4.29 4.28
C HIS A 35 11.27 2.79 4.26
N CYS A 36 10.31 2.04 3.73
CA CYS A 36 10.46 0.61 3.46
C CYS A 36 11.68 0.34 2.55
N ILE A 37 12.46 -0.69 2.85
CA ILE A 37 13.65 -1.09 2.06
C ILE A 37 13.32 -1.41 0.60
N GLN A 38 12.08 -1.81 0.33
CA GLN A 38 11.59 -2.15 -1.00
C GLN A 38 11.09 -0.93 -1.78
N LEU A 39 10.99 0.24 -1.11
CA LEU A 39 10.57 1.48 -1.72
C LEU A 39 11.76 2.12 -2.44
N THR A 40 11.57 2.43 -3.72
CA THR A 40 12.56 3.11 -4.55
C THR A 40 11.94 4.39 -5.08
N LYS A 41 12.65 5.50 -4.95
CA LYS A 41 12.23 6.77 -5.57
C LYS A 41 12.47 6.70 -7.08
N LYS A 42 11.41 6.92 -7.85
CA LYS A 42 11.47 7.16 -9.29
C LYS A 42 11.55 8.67 -9.53
N SER A 43 12.00 9.08 -10.70
CA SER A 43 11.98 10.48 -11.15
C SER A 43 10.56 11.07 -11.00
N ASP A 44 10.46 12.39 -10.78
CA ASP A 44 9.19 13.11 -10.62
C ASP A 44 8.37 12.77 -9.35
N ASN A 45 9.02 12.62 -8.19
CA ASN A 45 8.35 12.38 -6.89
C ASN A 45 7.42 11.15 -6.85
N LYS A 46 7.55 10.25 -7.82
CA LYS A 46 6.87 8.96 -7.81
C LYS A 46 7.73 7.95 -7.07
N TYR A 47 7.09 7.05 -6.34
CA TYR A 47 7.78 5.96 -5.69
C TYR A 47 7.40 4.66 -6.38
N TYR A 48 8.20 3.63 -6.20
CA TYR A 48 7.95 2.32 -6.74
C TYR A 48 8.35 1.28 -5.69
N CYS A 49 7.46 0.32 -5.44
CA CYS A 49 7.77 -0.82 -4.58
C CYS A 49 8.20 -1.99 -5.45
N LYS A 50 9.44 -2.48 -5.26
CA LYS A 50 9.99 -3.59 -6.06
C LYS A 50 9.14 -4.86 -5.97
N ILE A 51 8.56 -5.10 -4.79
CA ILE A 51 7.75 -6.27 -4.51
C ILE A 51 6.26 -5.94 -4.46
N TYR A 52 5.77 -4.91 -5.15
CA TYR A 52 4.39 -4.41 -4.97
C TYR A 52 3.32 -5.53 -4.99
N LYS A 53 3.43 -6.51 -5.90
CA LYS A 53 2.50 -7.65 -5.96
C LYS A 53 2.56 -8.60 -4.75
N ASN A 54 3.73 -8.72 -4.14
CA ASN A 54 4.01 -9.58 -2.98
C ASN A 54 4.36 -8.76 -1.73
N ARG A 55 3.88 -7.52 -1.65
CA ARG A 55 4.27 -6.58 -0.58
C ARG A 55 3.66 -6.94 0.76
N ILE A 56 2.49 -7.57 0.74
CA ILE A 56 1.67 -7.86 1.92
C ILE A 56 2.41 -8.85 2.81
N GLY A 57 2.51 -8.53 4.10
CA GLY A 57 3.27 -9.29 5.09
C GLY A 57 4.36 -8.46 5.76
N MET A 58 5.27 -9.14 6.45
CA MET A 58 6.35 -8.50 7.20
C MET A 58 7.38 -7.87 6.26
N GLN A 59 7.67 -6.59 6.47
CA GLN A 59 8.63 -5.80 5.73
C GLN A 59 9.58 -5.06 6.70
N GLY A 60 10.71 -4.61 6.17
CA GLY A 60 11.71 -3.84 6.90
C GLY A 60 11.84 -2.41 6.38
N THR A 61 12.16 -1.47 7.26
CA THR A 61 12.58 -0.12 6.89
C THR A 61 14.10 -0.06 6.71
N VAL A 62 14.60 1.04 6.12
CA VAL A 62 16.04 1.28 5.95
C VAL A 62 16.79 1.40 7.28
N SER A 63 16.13 1.85 8.37
CA SER A 63 16.73 1.85 9.71
C SER A 63 16.76 0.49 10.41
N GLY A 64 16.14 -0.54 9.81
CA GLY A 64 16.08 -1.90 10.39
C GLY A 64 14.84 -2.18 11.23
N LYS A 65 13.84 -1.29 11.26
CA LYS A 65 12.56 -1.57 11.92
C LYS A 65 11.72 -2.53 11.09
N GLN A 66 10.97 -3.40 11.77
CA GLN A 66 10.03 -4.31 11.13
C GLN A 66 8.61 -3.78 11.24
N PHE A 67 7.82 -3.91 10.17
CA PHE A 67 6.40 -3.55 10.16
C PHE A 67 5.62 -4.48 9.22
N ALA A 68 4.31 -4.60 9.44
CA ALA A 68 3.44 -5.34 8.55
C ALA A 68 2.92 -4.41 7.44
N CYS A 69 3.27 -4.72 6.19
CA CYS A 69 2.63 -4.12 5.04
C CYS A 69 1.28 -4.82 4.83
N ILE A 70 0.20 -4.05 4.81
CA ILE A 70 -1.18 -4.51 4.71
C ILE A 70 -1.85 -3.92 3.46
N PRO A 71 -2.99 -4.46 3.00
CA PRO A 71 -3.73 -3.89 1.87
C PRO A 71 -4.09 -2.43 2.16
N ILE A 72 -4.12 -1.57 1.14
CA ILE A 72 -4.36 -0.14 1.31
C ILE A 72 -5.74 0.09 1.94
N ARG A 73 -6.74 -0.71 1.57
CA ARG A 73 -8.07 -0.65 2.19
C ARG A 73 -8.01 -0.86 3.71
N ASP A 74 -7.20 -1.80 4.17
CA ASP A 74 -7.04 -2.06 5.61
C ASP A 74 -6.22 -0.97 6.28
N PHE A 75 -5.16 -0.47 5.62
CA PHE A 75 -4.42 0.70 6.10
C PHE A 75 -5.33 1.90 6.33
N LEU A 76 -6.26 2.16 5.41
CA LEU A 76 -7.21 3.27 5.46
C LEU A 76 -8.30 3.13 6.53
N LYS A 77 -8.53 1.92 7.06
CA LYS A 77 -9.43 1.74 8.22
C LYS A 77 -8.83 2.29 9.50
N PHE A 78 -7.50 2.23 9.62
CA PHE A 78 -6.78 2.64 10.83
C PHE A 78 -6.14 4.02 10.69
N ASN A 79 -5.90 4.48 9.46
CA ASN A 79 -5.19 5.72 9.18
C ASN A 79 -5.92 6.53 8.11
N PRO A 80 -6.03 7.85 8.25
CA PRO A 80 -6.55 8.69 7.17
C PRO A 80 -5.62 8.61 5.94
N PRO A 81 -6.18 8.76 4.73
CA PRO A 81 -5.38 8.82 3.52
C PRO A 81 -4.47 10.06 3.55
N TYR A 82 -3.22 9.87 3.12
CA TYR A 82 -2.30 10.99 2.94
C TYR A 82 -2.79 11.93 1.84
N PRO A 83 -2.53 13.24 1.91
CA PRO A 83 -3.04 14.23 0.92
C PRO A 83 -2.69 13.92 -0.54
N LYS A 84 -1.54 13.28 -0.77
CA LYS A 84 -1.06 12.89 -2.11
C LYS A 84 -1.56 11.51 -2.55
N CYS A 85 -2.35 10.84 -1.73
CA CYS A 85 -2.85 9.51 -1.99
C CYS A 85 -4.12 9.57 -2.86
N ALA A 86 -4.25 8.66 -3.82
CA ALA A 86 -5.42 8.59 -4.70
C ALA A 86 -6.75 8.46 -3.92
N TYR A 87 -6.71 7.79 -2.77
CA TYR A 87 -7.87 7.58 -1.91
C TYR A 87 -8.18 8.77 -0.99
N SER A 88 -7.38 9.84 -1.01
CA SER A 88 -7.65 11.07 -0.25
C SER A 88 -8.80 11.90 -0.79
N LYS A 89 -9.19 11.69 -2.06
CA LYS A 89 -10.26 12.45 -2.73
C LYS A 89 -11.65 11.80 -2.61
N GLY A 90 -11.78 10.74 -1.84
CA GLY A 90 -13.01 9.92 -1.77
C GLY A 90 -13.51 9.60 -0.36
N ILE A 91 -13.04 10.32 0.66
CA ILE A 91 -13.59 10.28 2.04
C ILE A 91 -14.18 11.65 2.33
#